data_AF-A0A2D9BGR6-F1
#
_entry.id   AF-A0A2D9BGR6-F1
#
_cell.length_a   1.000
_cell.length_b   1.000
_cell.length_c   1.000
_cell.angle_alpha   90.00
_cell.angle_beta   90.00
_cell.angle_gamma   90.00
#
_symmetry.space_group_name_H-M   'P 1'
#
loop_
_entity.id
_entity.type
_entity.pdbx_description
1 polymer ?
#
loop_
_entity_poly.entity_id
_entity_poly.type
_entity_poly.pdbx_seq_one_letter_code
_entity_poly.pdbx_strand_id
1 'polypeptide(L)'
;MLILSNISIGYGQICGQFIEKFNDKFLEIPLIKVSFELNENNFERSDVNGEFELKISPEKCFSDLYFETLNGLIVRIKDVPIKPYKQLNLGQITMPDFKYISIDEYNKLTREQKKECIPDRHYWDIYGYSYSNELEDEYLILKCVKSDKKIKDFSFDPKSKTITLTWNVFNSCK
;
A
#
# COMPACT_ATOMS: atom_id res chain seq x y z
N MET A 1 -5.14 -21.14 46.11
CA MET A 1 -4.58 -21.31 44.75
C MET A 1 -5.36 -20.39 43.83
N LEU A 2 -4.84 -19.19 43.56
CA LEU A 2 -5.45 -18.22 42.64
C LEU A 2 -5.08 -18.64 41.22
N ILE A 3 -6.06 -19.10 40.45
CA ILE A 3 -5.89 -19.35 39.02
C ILE A 3 -5.88 -17.96 38.36
N LEU A 4 -4.69 -17.46 38.03
CA LEU A 4 -4.53 -16.34 37.10
C LEU A 4 -4.96 -16.84 35.73
N SER A 5 -6.22 -16.60 35.37
CA SER A 5 -6.65 -16.69 33.99
C SER A 5 -5.86 -15.66 33.19
N ASN A 6 -5.01 -16.12 32.26
CA ASN A 6 -4.43 -15.28 31.23
C ASN A 6 -5.58 -14.65 30.44
N ILE A 7 -5.97 -13.43 30.80
CA ILE A 7 -6.83 -12.60 29.97
C ILE A 7 -5.96 -12.24 28.76
N SER A 8 -6.10 -13.01 27.69
CA SER A 8 -5.65 -12.58 26.38
C SER A 8 -6.44 -11.32 26.04
N ILE A 9 -5.83 -10.16 26.24
CA ILE A 9 -6.35 -8.91 25.72
C ILE A 9 -6.17 -9.02 24.21
N GLY A 10 -7.20 -9.49 23.50
CA GLY A 10 -7.17 -9.62 22.06
C GLY A 10 -7.04 -8.24 21.43
N TYR A 11 -5.87 -7.89 20.91
CA TYR A 11 -5.75 -6.66 20.13
C TYR A 11 -6.62 -6.80 18.87
N GLY A 12 -7.24 -5.69 18.43
CA GLY A 12 -7.76 -5.67 17.06
C GLY A 12 -6.60 -5.79 16.08
N GLN A 13 -6.86 -6.19 14.84
CA GLN A 13 -5.82 -6.22 13.80
C GLN A 13 -6.37 -5.85 12.44
N ILE A 14 -5.55 -5.20 11.62
CA ILE A 14 -5.80 -5.02 10.18
C ILE A 14 -4.83 -5.93 9.45
N CYS A 15 -5.33 -6.72 8.51
CA CYS A 15 -4.50 -7.61 7.70
C CYS A 15 -4.87 -7.54 6.23
N GLY A 16 -3.98 -8.03 5.38
CA GLY A 16 -4.20 -8.14 3.95
C GLY A 16 -2.97 -8.71 3.26
N GLN A 17 -3.01 -8.74 1.93
CA GLN A 17 -1.91 -9.23 1.10
C GLN A 17 -1.65 -8.26 -0.06
N PHE A 18 -0.41 -7.88 -0.31
CA PHE A 18 -0.03 -7.11 -1.49
C PHE A 18 0.33 -8.03 -2.64
N ILE A 19 -0.29 -7.80 -3.80
CA ILE A 19 -0.05 -8.55 -5.02
C ILE A 19 0.08 -7.61 -6.22
N GLU A 20 0.98 -7.92 -7.14
CA GLU A 20 1.11 -7.27 -8.45
C GLU A 20 0.59 -8.19 -9.55
N LYS A 21 0.05 -7.63 -10.64
CA LYS A 21 -0.29 -8.41 -11.83
C LYS A 21 0.81 -8.24 -12.89
N PHE A 22 1.57 -9.29 -13.16
CA PHE A 22 2.58 -9.32 -14.22
C PHE A 22 2.30 -10.46 -15.21
N ASN A 23 2.06 -10.14 -16.48
CA ASN A 23 1.79 -11.12 -17.55
C ASN A 23 0.78 -12.21 -17.15
N ASP A 24 -0.40 -11.78 -16.69
CA ASP A 24 -1.51 -12.62 -16.20
C ASP A 24 -1.24 -13.48 -14.96
N LYS A 25 -0.07 -13.31 -14.32
CA LYS A 25 0.25 -13.90 -13.02
C LYS A 25 0.13 -12.86 -11.92
N PHE A 26 -0.31 -13.31 -10.74
CA PHE A 26 -0.22 -12.51 -9.53
C PHE A 26 1.09 -12.87 -8.83
N LEU A 27 1.86 -11.84 -8.47
CA LEU A 27 3.11 -11.95 -7.73
C LEU A 27 2.95 -11.27 -6.39
N GLU A 28 3.41 -11.92 -5.33
CA GLU A 28 3.39 -11.39 -3.98
C GLU A 28 4.43 -10.27 -3.81
N ILE A 29 4.04 -9.17 -3.14
CA ILE A 29 4.92 -8.00 -2.95
C ILE A 29 5.39 -7.91 -1.49
N PRO A 30 6.66 -8.24 -1.19
CA PRO A 30 7.20 -8.11 0.15
C PRO A 30 7.61 -6.67 0.49
N LEU A 31 7.87 -6.43 1.78
CA LEU A 31 8.47 -5.21 2.32
C LEU A 31 7.66 -3.92 2.18
N ILE A 32 6.38 -4.01 1.80
CA ILE A 32 5.47 -2.86 1.86
C ILE A 32 5.26 -2.50 3.31
N LYS A 33 5.58 -1.25 3.68
CA LYS A 33 5.41 -0.75 5.04
C LYS A 33 3.95 -0.35 5.25
N VAL A 34 3.38 -0.77 6.37
CA VAL A 34 1.99 -0.53 6.76
C VAL A 34 1.95 0.15 8.13
N SER A 35 1.32 1.32 8.24
CA SER A 35 1.25 2.09 9.49
C SER A 35 0.00 2.96 9.63
N PHE A 36 -0.30 3.40 10.85
CA PHE A 36 -1.38 4.36 11.15
C PHE A 36 -0.92 5.83 11.11
N GLU A 37 0.38 6.06 11.14
CA GLU A 37 1.00 7.39 11.04
C GLU A 37 2.17 7.34 10.05
N LEU A 38 2.33 8.43 9.27
CA LEU A 38 3.48 8.61 8.39
C LEU A 38 4.75 8.83 9.21
N ASN A 39 5.86 8.27 8.74
CA ASN A 39 7.19 8.49 9.32
C ASN A 39 7.34 8.05 10.79
N GLU A 40 6.45 7.20 11.30
CA GLU A 40 6.61 6.61 12.62
C GLU A 40 7.39 5.28 12.59
N ASN A 41 8.03 4.97 13.72
CA ASN A 41 8.74 3.71 13.93
C ASN A 41 7.79 2.53 14.19
N ASN A 42 6.52 2.81 14.48
CA ASN A 42 5.50 1.79 14.70
C ASN A 42 4.82 1.44 13.37
N PHE A 43 5.39 0.46 12.68
CA PHE A 43 4.89 -0.05 11.42
C PHE A 43 5.14 -1.55 11.33
N GLU A 44 4.41 -2.20 10.43
CA GLU A 44 4.66 -3.58 10.04
C GLU A 44 5.08 -3.62 8.57
N ARG A 45 5.75 -4.68 8.15
CA ARG A 45 6.09 -4.90 6.73
C ARG A 45 5.42 -6.16 6.23
N SER A 46 4.98 -6.12 4.97
CA SER A 46 4.55 -7.33 4.30
C SER A 46 5.70 -8.34 4.22
N ASP A 47 5.37 -9.60 4.46
CA ASP A 47 6.31 -10.71 4.45
C ASP A 47 6.64 -11.18 3.03
N VAL A 48 7.36 -12.30 2.90
CA VAL A 48 7.73 -12.87 1.58
C VAL A 48 6.52 -13.32 0.73
N ASN A 49 5.36 -13.52 1.35
CA ASN A 49 4.10 -13.83 0.69
C ASN A 49 3.24 -12.57 0.48
N GLY A 50 3.80 -11.39 0.75
CA GLY A 50 3.09 -10.11 0.67
C GLY A 50 2.04 -9.92 1.77
N GLU A 51 1.96 -10.82 2.76
CA GLU A 51 0.99 -10.76 3.84
C GLU A 51 1.45 -9.78 4.94
N PHE A 52 0.50 -9.06 5.53
CA PHE A 52 0.78 -8.19 6.68
C PHE A 52 -0.30 -8.32 7.75
N GLU A 53 0.09 -8.05 9.00
CA GLU A 53 -0.81 -7.91 10.14
C GLU A 53 -0.39 -6.72 11.00
N LEU A 54 -1.17 -5.64 10.96
CA LEU A 54 -0.95 -4.44 11.77
C LEU A 54 -1.86 -4.46 13.00
N LYS A 55 -1.26 -4.45 14.20
CA LYS A 55 -1.99 -4.44 15.47
C LYS A 55 -2.64 -3.09 15.73
N ILE A 56 -3.90 -3.14 16.17
CA ILE A 56 -4.68 -1.98 16.54
C ILE A 56 -4.50 -1.68 18.03
N SER A 57 -4.25 -0.41 18.35
CA SER A 57 -4.41 0.09 19.72
C SER A 57 -5.90 0.19 20.08
N PRO A 58 -6.34 -0.32 21.24
CA PRO A 58 -7.75 -0.37 21.65
C PRO A 58 -8.39 1.01 21.84
N GLU A 59 -7.61 2.09 21.84
CA GLU A 59 -8.09 3.46 22.06
C GLU A 59 -8.53 4.18 20.78
N LYS A 60 -8.17 3.68 19.59
CA LYS A 60 -8.52 4.32 18.31
C LYS A 60 -9.85 3.75 17.76
N CYS A 61 -10.81 4.62 17.44
CA CYS A 61 -12.05 4.25 16.74
C CYS A 61 -11.94 4.41 15.22
N PHE A 62 -11.11 5.35 14.77
CA PHE A 62 -10.79 5.60 13.36
C PHE A 62 -9.34 6.02 13.24
N SER A 63 -8.70 5.69 12.13
CA SER A 63 -7.38 6.21 11.79
C SER A 63 -7.16 6.16 10.29
N ASP A 64 -6.17 6.89 9.81
CA ASP A 64 -5.72 6.72 8.44
C ASP A 64 -4.75 5.55 8.38
N LEU A 65 -4.78 4.81 7.27
CA LEU A 65 -3.87 3.71 7.01
C LEU A 65 -2.95 4.09 5.86
N TYR A 66 -1.66 3.87 6.04
CA TYR A 66 -0.63 4.19 5.05
C TYR A 66 0.03 2.90 4.58
N PHE A 67 0.16 2.77 3.25
CA PHE A 67 1.02 1.79 2.61
C PHE A 67 2.17 2.53 1.92
N GLU A 68 3.40 2.15 2.22
CA GLU A 68 4.60 2.81 1.69
C GLU A 68 5.49 1.76 1.01
N THR A 69 5.72 1.98 -0.28
CA THR A 69 6.59 1.15 -1.12
C THR A 69 8.06 1.53 -0.94
N LEU A 70 8.98 0.66 -1.35
CA LEU A 70 10.42 0.94 -1.35
C LEU A 70 10.81 2.09 -2.31
N ASN A 71 10.05 2.31 -3.38
CA ASN A 71 10.28 3.42 -4.30
C ASN A 71 9.64 4.75 -3.83
N GLY A 72 8.96 4.75 -2.68
CA GLY A 72 8.41 5.94 -2.04
C GLY A 72 7.02 6.36 -2.51
N LEU A 73 6.32 5.54 -3.30
CA LEU A 73 4.88 5.69 -3.50
C LEU A 73 4.15 5.37 -2.19
N ILE A 74 3.22 6.26 -1.82
CA ILE A 74 2.40 6.15 -0.62
C ILE A 74 0.93 6.03 -1.01
N VAL A 75 0.21 5.08 -0.41
CA VAL A 75 -1.24 5.00 -0.45
C VAL A 75 -1.80 5.33 0.93
N ARG A 76 -2.59 6.40 1.02
CA ARG A 76 -3.31 6.84 2.22
C ARG A 76 -4.78 6.48 2.09
N ILE A 77 -5.27 5.63 2.98
CA ILE A 77 -6.69 5.32 3.14
C ILE A 77 -7.21 6.07 4.35
N LYS A 78 -8.08 7.05 4.10
CA LYS A 78 -8.67 7.90 5.13
C LYS A 78 -9.80 7.23 5.87
N ASP A 79 -9.93 7.55 7.15
CA ASP A 79 -11.09 7.21 7.99
C ASP A 79 -11.37 5.71 8.09
N VAL A 80 -10.32 4.89 8.22
CA VAL A 80 -10.46 3.43 8.39
C VAL A 80 -11.13 3.16 9.75
N PRO A 81 -12.28 2.44 9.78
CA PRO A 81 -12.96 2.12 11.02
C PRO A 81 -12.16 1.08 11.79
N ILE A 82 -11.77 1.44 13.00
CA ILE A 82 -11.00 0.62 13.89
C ILE A 82 -11.93 0.09 14.97
N LYS A 83 -11.97 -1.24 15.11
CA LYS A 83 -12.77 -1.91 16.13
C LYS A 83 -11.84 -2.70 17.04
N PRO A 84 -11.77 -2.36 18.34
CA PRO A 84 -11.05 -3.17 19.31
C PRO A 84 -11.55 -4.62 19.25
N TYR A 85 -10.63 -5.58 19.43
CA TYR A 85 -10.95 -7.01 19.48
C TYR A 85 -11.55 -7.61 18.19
N LYS A 86 -11.46 -6.91 17.04
CA LYS A 86 -11.87 -7.44 15.73
C LYS A 86 -10.74 -7.39 14.72
N GLN A 87 -10.70 -8.42 13.88
CA GLN A 87 -9.87 -8.45 12.68
C GLN A 87 -10.61 -7.78 11.51
N LEU A 88 -9.91 -6.87 10.84
CA LEU A 88 -10.31 -6.25 9.59
C LEU A 88 -9.41 -6.77 8.48
N ASN A 89 -9.94 -7.64 7.62
CA ASN A 89 -9.21 -8.18 6.47
C ASN A 89 -9.50 -7.34 5.22
N LEU A 90 -8.47 -6.74 4.64
CA LEU A 90 -8.54 -5.92 3.42
C LEU A 90 -8.52 -6.74 2.12
N GLY A 91 -8.30 -8.06 2.22
CA GLY A 91 -8.16 -8.94 1.06
C GLY A 91 -6.80 -8.78 0.38
N GLN A 92 -6.79 -8.96 -0.95
CA GLN A 92 -5.59 -8.72 -1.75
C GLN A 92 -5.63 -7.33 -2.39
N ILE A 93 -4.50 -6.64 -2.37
CA ILE A 93 -4.36 -5.25 -2.80
C ILE A 93 -3.31 -5.20 -3.90
N THR A 94 -3.69 -4.67 -5.07
CA THR A 94 -2.73 -4.25 -6.10
C THR A 94 -2.64 -2.74 -6.09
N MET A 95 -1.49 -2.24 -5.68
CA MET A 95 -1.20 -0.81 -5.71
C MET A 95 -0.88 -0.38 -7.15
N PRO A 96 -1.22 0.87 -7.52
CA PRO A 96 -0.62 1.49 -8.68
C PRO A 96 0.90 1.52 -8.57
N ASP A 97 1.58 1.64 -9.70
CA ASP A 97 3.00 1.99 -9.75
C ASP A 97 3.20 3.36 -10.41
N PHE A 98 4.37 3.94 -10.21
CA PHE A 98 4.81 5.09 -10.98
C PHE A 98 4.94 4.72 -12.45
N LYS A 99 4.72 5.69 -13.32
CA LYS A 99 4.85 5.51 -14.76
C LYS A 99 6.24 5.01 -15.13
N TYR A 100 6.33 3.93 -15.88
CA TYR A 100 7.59 3.47 -16.41
C TYR A 100 7.95 4.27 -17.67
N ILE A 101 9.21 4.71 -17.77
CA ILE A 101 9.75 5.35 -18.96
C ILE A 101 11.05 4.67 -19.38
N SER A 102 11.21 4.50 -20.70
CA SER A 102 12.45 3.99 -21.29
C SER A 102 13.62 4.97 -21.12
N ILE A 103 14.84 4.47 -21.33
CA ILE A 103 16.06 5.29 -21.32
C ILE A 103 15.96 6.43 -22.37
N ASP A 104 15.40 6.15 -23.54
CA ASP A 104 15.23 7.13 -24.61
C ASP A 104 14.22 8.23 -24.25
N GLU A 105 13.15 7.88 -23.54
CA GLU A 105 12.19 8.85 -23.00
C GLU A 105 12.82 9.69 -21.90
N TYR A 106 13.55 9.07 -20.98
CA TYR A 106 14.30 9.76 -19.94
C TYR A 106 15.28 10.78 -20.54
N ASN A 107 16.00 10.42 -21.60
CA ASN A 107 16.97 11.30 -22.24
C ASN A 107 16.35 12.59 -22.80
N LYS A 108 15.07 12.55 -23.19
CA LYS A 108 14.30 13.70 -23.68
C LYS A 108 13.78 14.62 -22.58
N LEU A 109 13.82 14.20 -21.32
CA LEU A 109 13.36 14.99 -20.18
C LEU A 109 14.29 16.15 -19.84
N THR A 110 13.70 17.21 -19.28
CA THR A 110 14.45 18.32 -18.69
C THR A 110 15.21 17.89 -17.43
N ARG A 111 16.22 18.66 -17.02
CA ARG A 111 16.99 18.38 -15.81
C ARG A 111 16.12 18.27 -14.56
N GLU A 112 15.08 19.10 -14.44
CA GLU A 112 14.17 19.07 -13.29
C GLU A 112 13.31 17.80 -13.31
N GLN A 113 12.74 17.43 -14.46
CA GLN A 113 11.96 16.18 -14.58
C GLN A 113 12.81 14.94 -14.28
N LYS A 114 14.09 14.94 -14.66
CA LYS A 114 15.02 13.84 -14.36
C LYS A 114 15.26 13.62 -12.87
N LYS A 115 15.03 14.62 -12.01
CA LYS A 115 15.12 14.46 -10.54
C LYS A 115 13.96 13.65 -9.97
N GLU A 116 12.84 13.61 -10.69
CA GLU A 116 11.64 12.84 -10.33
C GLU A 116 11.67 11.42 -10.92
N CYS A 117 12.81 10.98 -11.44
CA CYS A 117 12.98 9.66 -12.03
C CYS A 117 13.78 8.76 -11.09
N ILE A 118 13.22 7.61 -10.75
CA ILE A 118 13.88 6.58 -9.96
C ILE A 118 14.40 5.52 -10.93
N PRO A 119 15.71 5.20 -10.93
CA PRO A 119 16.25 4.24 -11.88
C PRO A 119 15.72 2.83 -11.57
N ASP A 120 15.15 2.18 -12.56
CA ASP A 120 14.80 0.77 -12.50
C ASP A 120 16.03 -0.06 -12.89
N ARG A 121 16.52 -0.85 -11.93
CA ARG A 121 17.80 -1.55 -12.02
C ARG A 121 17.64 -3.02 -11.72
N HIS A 122 18.33 -3.84 -12.52
CA HIS A 122 18.65 -5.21 -12.15
C HIS A 122 20.17 -5.34 -12.06
N TYR A 123 20.68 -5.55 -10.84
CA TYR A 123 22.10 -5.47 -10.52
C TYR A 123 22.73 -4.13 -10.96
N TRP A 124 23.59 -4.17 -11.97
CA TRP A 124 24.33 -3.00 -12.45
C TRP A 124 23.68 -2.33 -13.66
N ASP A 125 22.73 -3.01 -14.30
CA ASP A 125 22.10 -2.56 -15.52
C ASP A 125 20.86 -1.72 -15.23
N ILE A 126 20.73 -0.60 -15.94
CA ILE A 126 19.53 0.25 -15.92
C ILE A 126 18.64 -0.20 -17.08
N TYR A 127 17.41 -0.58 -16.78
CA TYR A 127 16.42 -0.98 -17.78
C TYR A 127 15.53 0.20 -18.18
N GLY A 128 15.27 1.11 -17.25
CA GLY A 128 14.46 2.31 -17.47
C GLY A 128 14.38 3.13 -16.20
N TYR A 129 13.32 3.92 -16.08
CA TYR A 129 13.06 4.75 -14.91
C TYR A 129 11.59 4.74 -14.55
N SER A 130 11.29 4.73 -13.26
CA SER A 130 9.97 5.07 -12.73
C SER A 130 9.86 6.59 -12.58
N TYR A 131 8.96 7.23 -13.33
CA TYR A 131 8.72 8.66 -13.29
C TYR A 131 7.67 9.00 -12.23
N SER A 132 8.11 9.52 -11.07
CA SER A 132 7.24 9.65 -9.89
C SER A 132 6.21 10.77 -9.95
N ASN A 133 6.14 11.53 -11.04
CA ASN A 133 5.11 12.55 -11.24
C ASN A 133 3.83 12.00 -11.87
N GLU A 134 3.86 10.79 -12.42
CA GLU A 134 2.73 10.16 -13.09
C GLU A 134 2.58 8.71 -12.59
N LEU A 135 1.37 8.18 -12.63
CA LEU A 135 1.09 6.77 -12.36
C LEU A 135 0.98 6.02 -13.69
N GLU A 136 1.45 4.76 -13.71
CA GLU A 136 1.26 3.87 -14.88
C GLU A 136 -0.21 3.48 -15.00
N ASP A 137 -0.79 3.02 -13.88
CA ASP A 137 -2.20 2.65 -13.77
C ASP A 137 -2.95 3.67 -12.89
N GLU A 138 -4.01 4.27 -13.45
CA GLU A 138 -4.91 5.16 -12.70
C GLU A 138 -5.97 4.40 -11.88
N TYR A 139 -5.64 3.19 -11.39
CA TYR A 139 -6.56 2.39 -10.58
C TYR A 139 -5.82 1.54 -9.53
N LEU A 140 -6.40 1.47 -8.33
CA LEU A 140 -6.02 0.50 -7.30
C LEU A 140 -6.96 -0.71 -7.40
N ILE A 141 -6.45 -1.94 -7.37
CA ILE A 141 -7.32 -3.13 -7.35
C ILE A 141 -7.46 -3.62 -5.92
N LEU A 142 -8.70 -3.79 -5.47
CA LEU A 142 -9.02 -4.56 -4.28
C LEU A 142 -9.69 -5.86 -4.70
N LYS A 143 -9.08 -6.98 -4.32
CA LYS A 143 -9.71 -8.29 -4.40
C LYS A 143 -10.23 -8.68 -3.03
N CYS A 144 -11.54 -8.72 -2.95
CA CYS A 144 -12.27 -9.11 -1.77
C CYS A 144 -12.93 -10.48 -2.03
N VAL A 145 -13.31 -11.19 -0.97
CA VAL A 145 -13.82 -12.59 -1.03
C VAL A 145 -14.90 -12.81 -2.11
N LYS A 146 -15.68 -11.78 -2.44
CA LYS A 146 -16.80 -11.86 -3.40
C LYS A 146 -16.65 -10.97 -4.65
N SER A 147 -15.61 -10.14 -4.76
CA SER A 147 -15.50 -9.18 -5.87
C SER A 147 -14.08 -8.67 -6.07
N ASP A 148 -13.68 -8.54 -7.34
CA ASP A 148 -12.52 -7.75 -7.76
C ASP A 148 -13.00 -6.36 -8.17
N LYS A 149 -12.49 -5.31 -7.54
CA LYS A 149 -12.89 -3.93 -7.83
C LYS A 149 -11.69 -3.08 -8.19
N LYS A 150 -11.79 -2.43 -9.34
CA LYS A 150 -10.90 -1.33 -9.73
C LYS A 150 -11.40 -0.03 -9.11
N ILE A 151 -10.62 0.58 -8.24
CA ILE A 151 -10.88 1.89 -7.64
C ILE A 151 -10.15 2.94 -8.45
N LYS A 152 -10.92 3.83 -9.08
CA LYS A 152 -10.42 5.01 -9.80
C LYS A 152 -10.66 6.32 -9.06
N ASP A 153 -11.51 6.29 -8.02
CA ASP A 153 -11.85 7.47 -7.23
C ASP A 153 -10.80 7.67 -6.14
N PHE A 154 -9.65 8.22 -6.53
CA PHE A 154 -8.57 8.64 -5.66
C PHE A 154 -7.92 9.90 -6.22
N SER A 155 -7.20 10.65 -5.38
CA SER A 155 -6.34 11.74 -5.83
C SER A 155 -4.87 11.36 -5.70
N PHE A 156 -4.05 11.71 -6.68
CA PHE A 156 -2.60 11.56 -6.62
C PHE A 156 -1.93 12.93 -6.48
N ASP A 157 -1.12 13.10 -5.45
CA ASP A 157 -0.24 14.26 -5.30
C ASP A 157 1.19 13.86 -5.67
N PRO A 158 1.72 14.30 -6.82
CA PRO A 158 3.06 13.92 -7.28
C PRO A 158 4.18 14.48 -6.37
N LYS A 159 3.94 15.59 -5.66
CA LYS A 159 4.97 16.19 -4.78
C LYS A 159 5.23 15.34 -3.55
N SER A 160 4.15 14.84 -2.94
CA SER A 160 4.21 13.94 -1.79
C SER A 160 4.19 12.47 -2.18
N LYS A 161 4.10 12.16 -3.48
CA LYS A 161 3.98 10.81 -4.04
C LYS A 161 2.85 10.01 -3.40
N THR A 162 1.77 10.70 -3.03
CA THR A 162 0.70 10.13 -2.20
C THR A 162 -0.59 9.99 -2.99
N ILE A 163 -1.07 8.77 -3.09
CA ILE A 163 -2.44 8.43 -3.48
C ILE A 163 -3.32 8.54 -2.24
N THR A 164 -4.42 9.27 -2.34
CA THR A 164 -5.38 9.43 -1.24
C THR A 164 -6.76 8.91 -1.67
N LEU A 165 -7.31 8.00 -0.87
CA LEU A 165 -8.67 7.51 -1.00
C LEU A 165 -9.36 7.47 0.38
N THR A 166 -10.70 7.42 0.40
CA THR A 166 -11.47 7.29 1.63
C THR A 166 -11.98 5.86 1.80
N TRP A 167 -12.04 5.38 3.04
CA TRP A 167 -12.50 4.02 3.39
C TRP A 167 -13.79 3.57 2.69
N ASN A 168 -14.69 4.50 2.35
CA ASN A 168 -15.95 4.19 1.66
C ASN A 168 -15.78 3.35 0.39
N VAL A 169 -14.62 3.37 -0.27
CA VAL A 169 -14.35 2.52 -1.44
C VAL A 169 -14.37 1.00 -1.12
N PHE A 170 -14.10 0.63 0.14
CA PHE A 170 -14.15 -0.75 0.66
C PHE A 170 -15.57 -1.20 1.04
N ASN A 171 -16.58 -0.33 1.04
CA ASN A 171 -17.96 -0.74 1.36
C ASN A 171 -18.53 -1.80 0.41
N SER A 172 -18.03 -1.85 -0.83
CA SER A 172 -18.41 -2.87 -1.82
C SER A 172 -17.79 -4.24 -1.58
N CYS A 173 -16.84 -4.36 -0.65
CA CYS A 173 -16.19 -5.62 -0.28
C CYS A 173 -16.94 -6.39 0.83
N LYS A 174 -18.14 -5.95 1.20
CA LYS A 174 -19.01 -6.57 2.20
C LYS A 174 -19.83 -7.73 1.61
#